data_AF-A0A6I1NEN6-F1
#
_entry.id   AF-A0A6I1NEN6-F1
#
_cell.length_a   1.000
_cell.length_b   1.000
_cell.length_c   1.000
_cell.angle_alpha   90.00
_cell.angle_beta   90.00
_cell.angle_gamma   90.00
#
_symmetry.space_group_name_H-M   'P 1'
#
loop_
_entity.id
_entity.type
_entity.pdbx_description
1 polymer ?
#
loop_
_entity_poly.entity_id
_entity_poly.type
_entity_poly.pdbx_seq_one_letter_code
_entity_poly.pdbx_strand_id
1 'polypeptide(L)'
;MTAKNVVTAVFHFPPDYRIPAKAETRITLRNRCSDTLLGTWTSAQLPDQSPWRFSFELPADLKRNCKVEIDIDLSVAGTSLLPDIKYSFRWRRDNQEETFHLSPPGYLYLSAALVPMIGTQDNTLATLRLVAQTEPGIPVHVLSEEITFFKGSIPRYLRYDVNKVKPGQIYETQGTFGSRRKFTMKPIPRSVVLLKEKPQSLILSA
;
A
#
# COMPACT_ATOMS: atom_id res chain seq x y z
N MET A 1 10.56 -5.10 -35.43
CA MET A 1 9.72 -4.35 -34.47
C MET A 1 10.57 -4.13 -33.23
N THR A 2 10.86 -2.88 -32.87
CA THR A 2 11.54 -2.56 -31.60
C THR A 2 10.57 -2.88 -30.46
N ALA A 3 10.98 -3.78 -29.55
CA ALA A 3 10.20 -4.07 -28.35
C ALA A 3 10.00 -2.76 -27.58
N LYS A 4 8.74 -2.39 -27.32
CA LYS A 4 8.44 -1.25 -26.44
C LYS A 4 8.74 -1.70 -25.01
N ASN A 5 9.66 -1.03 -24.33
CA ASN A 5 9.96 -1.27 -22.92
C ASN A 5 8.97 -0.48 -22.08
N VAL A 6 7.71 -0.93 -22.02
CA VAL A 6 6.65 -0.22 -21.33
C VAL A 6 6.27 -0.97 -20.06
N VAL A 7 6.18 -0.25 -18.94
CA VAL A 7 5.47 -0.74 -17.76
C VAL A 7 4.12 -0.05 -17.65
N THR A 8 3.07 -0.83 -17.42
CA THR A 8 1.74 -0.31 -17.06
C THR A 8 1.46 -0.60 -15.60
N ALA A 9 1.38 0.45 -14.79
CA ALA A 9 0.97 0.36 -13.38
C ALA A 9 -0.55 0.50 -13.29
N VAL A 10 -1.20 -0.48 -12.65
CA VAL A 10 -2.64 -0.54 -12.45
C VAL A 10 -2.94 -0.37 -10.97
N PHE A 11 -3.52 0.76 -10.59
CA PHE A 11 -3.83 1.09 -9.20
C PHE A 11 -5.30 0.85 -8.89
N HIS A 12 -5.56 0.00 -7.91
CA HIS A 12 -6.88 -0.30 -7.40
C HIS A 12 -7.11 0.39 -6.06
N PHE A 13 -8.31 0.92 -5.87
CA PHE A 13 -8.82 1.37 -4.58
C PHE A 13 -9.78 0.31 -4.01
N PRO A 14 -10.17 0.40 -2.73
CA PRO A 14 -11.29 -0.35 -2.20
C PRO A 14 -12.57 -0.10 -3.03
N PRO A 15 -13.43 -1.12 -3.26
CA PRO A 15 -14.62 -0.98 -4.12
C PRO A 15 -15.61 0.11 -3.69
N ASP A 16 -15.65 0.41 -2.41
CA ASP A 16 -16.54 1.38 -1.76
C ASP A 16 -15.86 2.73 -1.46
N TYR A 17 -14.55 2.86 -1.75
CA TYR A 17 -13.84 4.11 -1.54
C TYR A 17 -14.11 5.09 -2.69
N ARG A 18 -14.45 6.33 -2.34
CA ARG A 18 -14.58 7.44 -3.30
C ARG A 18 -13.39 8.37 -3.18
N ILE A 19 -12.74 8.63 -4.31
CA ILE A 19 -11.56 9.48 -4.37
C ILE A 19 -12.01 10.93 -4.15
N PRO A 20 -11.39 11.67 -3.21
CA PRO A 20 -11.78 13.05 -2.93
C PRO A 20 -11.67 13.94 -4.17
N ALA A 21 -12.62 14.87 -4.31
CA ALA A 21 -12.55 15.89 -5.35
C ALA A 21 -11.28 16.74 -5.18
N LYS A 22 -10.67 17.15 -6.29
CA LYS A 22 -9.42 17.94 -6.32
C LYS A 22 -8.20 17.22 -5.72
N ALA A 23 -8.22 15.89 -5.67
CA ALA A 23 -7.03 15.15 -5.27
C ALA A 23 -5.94 15.28 -6.34
N GLU A 24 -4.77 15.73 -5.91
CA GLU A 24 -3.56 15.80 -6.71
C GLU A 24 -2.82 14.47 -6.62
N THR A 25 -2.50 13.89 -7.76
CA THR A 25 -1.81 12.60 -7.85
C THR A 25 -0.44 12.79 -8.47
N ARG A 26 0.58 12.22 -7.84
CA ARG A 26 1.94 12.12 -8.35
C ARG A 26 2.41 10.69 -8.31
N ILE A 27 2.95 10.19 -9.41
CA ILE A 27 3.54 8.85 -9.52
C ILE A 27 4.99 9.00 -9.94
N THR A 28 5.91 8.40 -9.19
CA THR A 28 7.34 8.47 -9.45
C THR A 28 7.90 7.05 -9.58
N LEU A 29 8.60 6.78 -10.67
CA LEU A 29 9.29 5.51 -10.89
C LEU A 29 10.78 5.68 -10.65
N ARG A 30 11.38 4.80 -9.84
CA ARG A 30 12.83 4.78 -9.59
C ARG A 30 13.41 3.41 -9.82
N ASN A 31 14.53 3.35 -10.52
CA ASN A 31 15.38 2.17 -10.61
C ASN A 31 16.18 2.06 -9.30
N ARG A 32 15.94 1.03 -8.49
CA ARG A 32 16.63 0.82 -7.22
C ARG A 32 18.00 0.16 -7.34
N CYS A 33 18.38 -0.34 -8.52
CA CYS A 33 19.72 -0.90 -8.74
C CYS A 33 20.78 0.18 -8.96
N SER A 34 20.38 1.30 -9.57
CA SER A 34 21.24 2.46 -9.83
C SER A 34 20.81 3.73 -9.10
N ASP A 35 19.72 3.67 -8.34
CA ASP A 35 19.05 4.80 -7.68
C ASP A 35 18.68 5.94 -8.66
N THR A 36 18.37 5.60 -9.91
CA THR A 36 18.03 6.58 -10.95
C THR A 36 16.53 6.78 -11.09
N LEU A 37 16.10 8.02 -11.34
CA LEU A 37 14.73 8.34 -11.69
C LEU A 37 14.42 7.81 -13.10
N LEU A 38 13.33 7.05 -13.24
CA LEU A 38 12.86 6.51 -14.52
C LEU A 38 11.75 7.37 -15.12
N GLY A 39 10.96 8.03 -14.28
CA GLY A 39 9.88 8.89 -14.75
C GLY A 39 9.07 9.49 -13.61
N THR A 40 8.32 10.54 -13.92
CA THR A 40 7.33 11.13 -13.03
C THR A 40 6.09 11.48 -13.84
N TRP A 41 4.93 11.19 -13.27
CA TRP A 41 3.63 11.54 -13.82
C TRP A 41 2.85 12.32 -12.75
N THR A 42 2.14 13.36 -13.16
CA THR A 42 1.35 14.22 -12.26
C THR A 42 0.02 14.58 -12.90
N SER A 43 -1.06 14.60 -12.12
CA SER A 43 -2.33 15.22 -12.50
C SER A 43 -3.05 15.79 -11.29
N ALA A 44 -3.75 16.89 -11.48
CA ALA A 44 -4.63 17.50 -10.47
C ALA A 44 -6.06 16.94 -10.51
N GLN A 45 -6.42 16.17 -11.55
CA GLN A 45 -7.75 15.61 -11.75
C GLN A 45 -7.65 14.23 -12.40
N LEU A 46 -8.08 13.21 -11.67
CA LEU A 46 -8.24 11.85 -12.16
C LEU A 46 -9.69 11.40 -11.97
N PRO A 47 -10.14 10.36 -12.70
CA PRO A 47 -11.45 9.77 -12.48
C PRO A 47 -11.63 9.37 -11.02
N ASP A 48 -12.83 9.53 -10.49
CA ASP A 48 -13.19 9.14 -9.13
C ASP A 48 -13.28 7.61 -8.94
N GLN A 49 -13.24 6.87 -10.05
CA GLN A 49 -13.34 5.42 -10.11
C GLN A 49 -11.98 4.76 -10.35
N SER A 50 -11.85 3.55 -9.80
CA SER A 50 -10.71 2.65 -9.98
C SER A 50 -11.08 1.45 -10.88
N PRO A 51 -10.12 0.79 -11.56
CA PRO A 51 -8.68 1.02 -11.47
C PRO A 51 -8.18 2.19 -12.32
N TRP A 52 -7.11 2.83 -11.86
CA TRP A 52 -6.33 3.77 -12.68
C TRP A 52 -5.19 3.06 -13.40
N ARG A 53 -4.95 3.40 -14.67
CA ARG A 53 -3.92 2.78 -15.50
C ARG A 53 -2.95 3.82 -16.01
N PHE A 54 -1.65 3.62 -15.75
CA PHE A 54 -0.58 4.52 -16.18
C PHE A 54 0.52 3.74 -16.86
N SER A 55 0.89 4.15 -18.07
CA SER A 55 1.97 3.52 -18.84
C SER A 55 3.19 4.41 -18.87
N PHE A 56 4.35 3.82 -18.62
CA PHE A 56 5.65 4.49 -18.60
C PHE A 56 6.60 3.78 -19.56
N GLU A 57 7.23 4.54 -20.44
CA GLU A 57 8.33 4.04 -21.25
C GLU A 57 9.60 4.00 -20.39
N LEU A 58 10.29 2.87 -20.40
CA LEU A 58 11.51 2.61 -19.65
C LEU A 58 12.72 2.65 -20.59
N PRO A 59 13.90 3.09 -20.10
CA PRO A 59 15.13 3.07 -20.87
C PRO A 59 15.45 1.68 -21.42
N ALA A 60 15.91 1.62 -22.67
CA ALA A 60 16.18 0.34 -23.35
C ALA A 60 17.33 -0.46 -22.73
N ASP A 61 18.25 0.22 -22.06
CA ASP A 61 19.38 -0.32 -21.33
C ASP A 61 19.03 -0.76 -19.89
N LEU A 62 17.78 -0.59 -19.44
CA LEU A 62 17.35 -1.04 -18.12
C LEU A 62 17.59 -2.55 -17.93
N LYS A 63 18.42 -2.87 -16.94
CA LYS A 63 18.84 -4.25 -16.66
C LYS A 63 17.64 -5.12 -16.25
N ARG A 64 17.55 -6.31 -16.87
CA ARG A 64 16.56 -7.34 -16.50
C ARG A 64 16.73 -7.74 -15.02
N ASN A 65 15.60 -8.06 -14.38
CA ASN A 65 15.45 -8.36 -12.96
C ASN A 65 15.81 -7.22 -12.00
N CYS A 66 16.05 -6.01 -12.52
CA CYS A 66 16.25 -4.87 -11.65
C CYS A 66 14.95 -4.53 -10.89
N LYS A 67 15.10 -4.13 -9.63
CA LYS A 67 13.98 -3.68 -8.80
C LYS A 67 13.60 -2.26 -9.22
N VAL A 68 12.37 -2.08 -9.66
CA VAL A 68 11.76 -0.77 -9.89
C VAL A 68 10.83 -0.47 -8.73
N GLU A 69 10.99 0.70 -8.13
CA GLU A 69 10.11 1.23 -7.10
C GLU A 69 9.13 2.22 -7.73
N ILE A 70 7.87 2.09 -7.34
CA ILE A 70 6.79 3.00 -7.69
C ILE A 70 6.37 3.68 -6.39
N ASP A 71 6.50 4.99 -6.38
CA ASP A 71 6.02 5.86 -5.33
C ASP A 71 4.78 6.58 -5.86
N ILE A 72 3.69 6.50 -5.12
CA ILE A 72 2.42 7.14 -5.48
C ILE A 72 1.98 7.99 -4.30
N ASP A 73 1.80 9.28 -4.58
CA ASP A 73 1.23 10.24 -3.67
C ASP A 73 -0.11 10.70 -4.20
N LEU A 74 -1.11 10.68 -3.34
CA LEU A 74 -2.44 11.24 -3.57
C LEU A 74 -2.67 12.22 -2.44
N SER A 75 -2.89 13.49 -2.74
CA SER A 75 -3.00 14.52 -1.72
C SER A 75 -4.15 15.48 -1.96
N VAL A 76 -4.67 16.08 -0.90
CA VAL A 76 -5.65 17.17 -0.97
C VAL A 76 -5.12 18.32 -0.12
N ALA A 77 -5.02 19.51 -0.72
CA ALA A 77 -4.49 20.71 -0.06
C ALA A 77 -3.14 20.43 0.65
N GLY A 78 -2.22 19.76 -0.06
CA GLY A 78 -0.88 19.41 0.43
C GLY A 78 -0.85 18.34 1.52
N THR A 79 -1.96 17.66 1.81
CA THR A 79 -2.03 16.57 2.79
C THR A 79 -2.11 15.23 2.07
N SER A 80 -1.07 14.40 2.21
CA SER A 80 -1.05 13.05 1.63
C SER A 80 -2.12 12.18 2.28
N LEU A 81 -2.89 11.49 1.44
CA LEU A 81 -3.98 10.59 1.82
C LEU A 81 -3.53 9.13 1.84
N LEU A 82 -2.38 8.81 1.25
CA LEU A 82 -1.85 7.46 1.22
C LEU A 82 -0.81 7.26 2.33
N PRO A 83 -0.80 6.09 2.97
CA PRO A 83 0.24 5.73 3.92
C PRO A 83 1.60 5.62 3.25
N ASP A 84 2.65 5.61 4.05
CA ASP A 84 4.02 5.36 3.56
C ASP A 84 4.23 3.89 3.24
N ILE A 85 3.69 3.43 2.10
CA ILE A 85 3.85 2.08 1.57
C ILE A 85 4.64 2.15 0.27
N LYS A 86 5.77 1.45 0.23
CA LYS A 86 6.61 1.34 -0.97
C LYS A 86 6.13 0.21 -1.87
N TYR A 87 5.77 0.54 -3.10
CA TYR A 87 5.42 -0.43 -4.12
C TYR A 87 6.65 -0.73 -4.98
N SER A 88 6.87 -1.99 -5.33
CA SER A 88 7.99 -2.35 -6.19
C SER A 88 7.77 -3.66 -6.90
N PHE A 89 8.43 -3.81 -8.05
CA PHE A 89 8.41 -5.01 -8.86
C PHE A 89 9.80 -5.27 -9.45
N ARG A 90 10.00 -6.48 -9.98
CA ARG A 90 11.22 -6.80 -10.75
C ARG A 90 10.91 -6.64 -12.23
N TRP A 91 11.70 -5.82 -12.92
CA TRP A 91 11.59 -5.61 -14.35
C TRP A 91 11.96 -6.87 -15.13
N ARG A 92 11.09 -7.34 -16.02
CA ARG A 92 11.29 -8.60 -16.76
C ARG A 92 11.70 -8.43 -18.21
N ARG A 93 11.74 -7.17 -18.71
CA ARG A 93 11.76 -6.78 -20.14
C ARG A 93 10.39 -6.98 -20.80
N ASP A 94 10.20 -6.31 -21.94
CA ASP A 94 8.95 -6.25 -22.72
C ASP A 94 7.80 -5.52 -22.01
N ASN A 95 6.62 -5.44 -22.64
CA ASN A 95 5.44 -4.81 -22.03
C ASN A 95 5.05 -5.57 -20.74
N GLN A 96 5.23 -4.93 -19.58
CA GLN A 96 4.93 -5.50 -18.27
C GLN A 96 3.75 -4.75 -17.64
N GLU A 97 2.77 -5.49 -17.10
CA GLU A 97 1.67 -4.92 -16.32
C GLU A 97 1.85 -5.31 -14.85
N GLU A 98 1.72 -4.34 -13.95
CA GLU A 98 1.87 -4.52 -12.51
C GLU A 98 0.67 -3.94 -11.78
N THR A 99 0.07 -4.74 -10.90
CA THR A 99 -1.13 -4.38 -10.14
C THR A 99 -0.78 -3.98 -8.71
N PHE A 100 -1.25 -2.82 -8.29
CA PHE A 100 -1.04 -2.27 -6.96
C PHE A 100 -2.38 -1.93 -6.31
N HIS A 101 -2.58 -2.39 -5.07
CA HIS A 101 -3.73 -2.03 -4.27
C HIS A 101 -3.32 -0.94 -3.28
N LEU A 102 -4.04 0.18 -3.34
CA LEU A 102 -3.77 1.37 -2.55
C LEU A 102 -4.55 1.34 -1.24
N SER A 103 -3.98 1.93 -0.20
CA SER A 103 -4.55 1.96 1.15
C SER A 103 -5.05 3.38 1.50
N PRO A 104 -6.16 3.87 0.94
CA PRO A 104 -6.65 5.21 1.25
C PRO A 104 -7.12 5.34 2.72
N PRO A 105 -7.44 6.55 3.19
CA PRO A 105 -7.90 6.74 4.57
C PRO A 105 -9.09 5.84 4.89
N GLY A 106 -8.97 5.09 5.98
CA GLY A 106 -9.97 4.14 6.47
C GLY A 106 -9.81 2.71 5.95
N TYR A 107 -8.87 2.48 5.02
CA TYR A 107 -8.62 1.16 4.43
C TYR A 107 -7.12 0.86 4.40
N LEU A 108 -6.72 -0.30 4.91
CA LEU A 108 -5.36 -0.81 4.79
C LEU A 108 -5.36 -2.06 3.93
N TYR A 109 -4.80 -1.99 2.73
CA TYR A 109 -4.58 -3.17 1.92
C TYR A 109 -3.64 -4.13 2.62
N LEU A 110 -4.05 -5.39 2.74
CA LEU A 110 -3.23 -6.46 3.25
C LEU A 110 -2.95 -7.44 2.11
N SER A 111 -1.70 -7.44 1.63
CA SER A 111 -1.27 -8.47 0.70
C SER A 111 -1.10 -9.79 1.44
N ALA A 112 -1.60 -10.84 0.80
CA ALA A 112 -1.57 -12.18 1.34
C ALA A 112 -0.14 -12.74 1.23
N ALA A 113 0.76 -12.34 2.14
CA ALA A 113 1.74 -13.29 2.66
C ALA A 113 1.04 -14.23 3.66
N LEU A 114 -0.11 -14.79 3.23
CA LEU A 114 -0.70 -15.94 3.87
C LEU A 114 0.21 -17.08 3.43
N VAL A 115 1.17 -17.44 4.29
CA VAL A 115 1.98 -18.64 4.08
C VAL A 115 0.99 -19.76 3.75
N PRO A 116 1.09 -20.40 2.57
CA PRO A 116 0.19 -21.49 2.22
C PRO A 116 0.47 -22.63 3.21
N MET A 117 -0.34 -22.70 4.26
CA MET A 117 -0.28 -23.83 5.17
C MET A 117 -1.12 -24.94 4.55
N ILE A 118 -0.43 -25.91 3.97
CA ILE A 118 -1.00 -27.17 3.49
C ILE A 118 -1.98 -27.69 4.55
N GLY A 119 -3.24 -27.94 4.16
CA GLY A 119 -4.27 -28.48 5.04
C GLY A 119 -5.18 -27.46 5.76
N THR A 120 -5.04 -26.15 5.51
CA THR A 120 -6.08 -25.19 6.00
C THR A 120 -7.37 -25.34 5.20
N GLN A 121 -8.45 -25.67 5.91
CA GLN A 121 -9.80 -25.75 5.34
C GLN A 121 -10.28 -24.37 4.90
N ASP A 122 -11.12 -24.32 3.87
CA ASP A 122 -11.59 -23.06 3.26
C ASP A 122 -12.36 -22.19 4.26
N ASN A 123 -13.05 -22.81 5.23
CA ASN A 123 -13.82 -22.14 6.27
C ASN A 123 -12.99 -21.73 7.49
N THR A 124 -11.66 -21.84 7.44
CA THR A 124 -10.81 -21.43 8.57
C THR A 124 -10.95 -19.94 8.79
N LEU A 125 -11.35 -19.52 9.98
CA LEU A 125 -11.41 -18.10 10.35
C LEU A 125 -10.01 -17.56 10.67
N ALA A 126 -9.79 -16.32 10.26
CA ALA A 126 -8.63 -15.51 10.54
C ALA A 126 -9.08 -14.24 11.27
N THR A 127 -8.34 -13.88 12.32
CA THR A 127 -8.45 -12.58 12.98
C THR A 127 -7.31 -11.71 12.49
N LEU A 128 -7.63 -10.53 11.95
CA LEU A 128 -6.68 -9.52 11.53
C LEU A 128 -6.80 -8.32 12.48
N ARG A 129 -5.67 -7.75 12.87
CA ARG A 129 -5.62 -6.60 13.78
C ARG A 129 -4.66 -5.55 13.25
N LEU A 130 -5.02 -4.29 13.48
CA LEU A 130 -4.15 -3.13 13.33
C LEU A 130 -3.92 -2.52 14.70
N VAL A 131 -2.67 -2.49 15.12
CA VAL A 131 -2.31 -2.23 16.51
C VAL A 131 -1.31 -1.09 16.56
N ALA A 132 -1.55 -0.06 17.37
CA ALA A 132 -0.58 1.00 17.57
C ALA A 132 0.67 0.42 18.27
N GLN A 133 1.84 0.70 17.71
CA GLN A 133 3.10 0.35 18.36
C GLN A 133 3.30 1.27 19.56
N THR A 134 3.33 0.68 20.76
CA THR A 134 3.53 1.39 22.02
C THR A 134 4.79 0.90 22.72
N GLU A 135 5.29 1.69 23.67
CA GLU A 135 6.41 1.28 24.51
C GLU A 135 6.04 0.08 25.40
N PRO A 136 7.03 -0.74 25.80
CA PRO A 136 6.81 -1.84 26.73
C PRO A 136 6.13 -1.36 28.02
N GLY A 137 5.05 -2.01 28.42
CA GLY A 137 4.29 -1.66 29.64
C GLY A 137 3.09 -0.74 29.41
N ILE A 138 2.95 -0.15 28.21
CA ILE A 138 1.74 0.59 27.83
C ILE A 138 0.71 -0.39 27.25
N PRO A 139 -0.58 -0.29 27.64
CA PRO A 139 -1.64 -1.10 27.04
C PRO A 139 -1.69 -0.95 25.53
N VAL A 140 -1.76 -2.08 24.85
CA VAL A 140 -1.84 -2.17 23.40
C VAL A 140 -3.13 -1.52 22.91
N HIS A 141 -3.02 -0.47 22.09
CA HIS A 141 -4.18 0.15 21.46
C HIS A 141 -4.49 -0.53 20.13
N VAL A 142 -5.61 -1.25 20.09
CA VAL A 142 -6.13 -1.88 18.86
C VAL A 142 -6.96 -0.83 18.10
N LEU A 143 -6.46 -0.41 16.94
CA LEU A 143 -7.14 0.54 16.07
C LEU A 143 -8.27 -0.16 15.29
N SER A 144 -8.06 -1.41 14.90
CA SER A 144 -9.05 -2.22 14.19
C SER A 144 -8.83 -3.71 14.43
N GLU A 145 -9.93 -4.46 14.47
CA GLU A 145 -9.97 -5.92 14.47
C GLU A 145 -11.06 -6.40 13.52
N GLU A 146 -10.74 -7.40 12.70
CA GLU A 146 -11.68 -8.02 11.77
C GLU A 146 -11.53 -9.54 11.80
N ILE A 147 -12.67 -10.25 11.78
CA ILE A 147 -12.71 -11.71 11.62
C ILE A 147 -13.19 -12.01 10.20
N THR A 148 -12.38 -12.75 9.44
CA THR A 148 -12.65 -13.09 8.04
C THR A 148 -12.28 -14.53 7.75
N PHE A 149 -12.74 -15.08 6.63
CA PHE A 149 -12.22 -16.35 6.13
C PHE A 149 -10.75 -16.23 5.72
N PHE A 150 -9.95 -17.24 6.05
CA PHE A 150 -8.54 -17.34 5.72
C PHE A 150 -8.33 -17.54 4.23
N LYS A 151 -9.21 -18.31 3.56
CA LYS A 151 -9.26 -18.43 2.10
C LYS A 151 -10.50 -17.68 1.59
N GLY A 152 -10.30 -16.73 0.68
CA GLY A 152 -11.38 -15.86 0.18
C GLY A 152 -10.99 -14.39 0.32
N SER A 153 -11.41 -13.57 -0.65
CA SER A 153 -11.06 -12.16 -0.87
C SER A 153 -9.56 -11.89 -1.02
N ILE A 154 -9.09 -11.78 -2.26
CA ILE A 154 -7.95 -10.95 -2.64
C ILE A 154 -8.53 -9.99 -3.71
N PRO A 155 -8.39 -8.66 -3.55
CA PRO A 155 -7.69 -7.93 -2.51
C PRO A 155 -8.41 -7.93 -1.13
N ARG A 156 -7.66 -7.76 -0.04
CA ARG A 156 -8.22 -7.52 1.30
C ARG A 156 -7.88 -6.14 1.80
N TYR A 157 -8.87 -5.48 2.39
CA TYR A 157 -8.70 -4.20 3.06
C TYR A 157 -9.18 -4.33 4.49
N LEU A 158 -8.29 -4.13 5.45
CA LEU A 158 -8.66 -3.98 6.85
C LEU A 158 -9.19 -2.56 7.05
N ARG A 159 -10.44 -2.44 7.48
CA ARG A 159 -11.08 -1.13 7.72
C ARG A 159 -10.70 -0.57 9.08
N TYR A 160 -10.50 0.74 9.20
CA TYR A 160 -10.20 1.39 10.47
C TYR A 160 -10.86 2.78 10.58
N ASP A 161 -11.05 3.25 11.80
CA ASP A 161 -11.57 4.61 12.06
C ASP A 161 -10.45 5.64 11.90
N VAL A 162 -10.57 6.48 10.87
CA VAL A 162 -9.58 7.52 10.54
C VAL A 162 -9.41 8.52 11.67
N ASN A 163 -10.45 8.80 12.46
CA ASN A 163 -10.41 9.80 13.54
C ASN A 163 -9.58 9.34 14.74
N LYS A 164 -9.27 8.04 14.83
CA LYS A 164 -8.42 7.46 15.87
C LYS A 164 -6.97 7.33 15.44
N VAL A 165 -6.64 7.69 14.20
CA VAL A 165 -5.28 7.68 13.69
C VAL A 165 -4.52 8.89 14.21
N LYS A 166 -3.35 8.65 14.79
CA LYS A 166 -2.42 9.70 15.20
C LYS A 166 -1.39 9.95 14.07
N PRO A 167 -1.11 11.21 13.69
CA PRO A 167 -0.01 11.51 12.77
C PRO A 167 1.31 10.92 13.27
N GLY A 168 2.12 10.36 12.36
CA GLY A 168 3.44 9.79 12.68
C GLY A 168 3.42 8.46 13.43
N GLN A 169 2.29 8.07 14.01
CA GLN A 169 2.16 6.82 14.74
C GLN A 169 2.36 5.61 13.82
N ILE A 170 3.26 4.71 14.25
CA ILE A 170 3.47 3.42 13.60
C ILE A 170 2.42 2.44 14.12
N TYR A 171 1.77 1.75 13.18
CA TYR A 171 0.84 0.67 13.46
C TYR A 171 1.40 -0.64 12.92
N GLU A 172 1.27 -1.72 13.68
CA GLU A 172 1.62 -3.08 13.30
C GLU A 172 0.37 -3.85 12.83
N THR A 173 0.48 -4.55 11.72
CA THR A 173 -0.54 -5.52 11.31
C THR A 173 -0.23 -6.87 11.92
N GLN A 174 -1.22 -7.44 12.59
CA GLN A 174 -1.13 -8.76 13.18
C GLN A 174 -2.23 -9.63 12.60
N GLY A 175 -2.00 -10.94 12.57
CA GLY A 175 -3.11 -11.83 12.36
C GLY A 175 -2.90 -13.20 12.98
N THR A 176 -4.01 -13.86 13.23
CA THR A 176 -4.04 -15.24 13.72
C THR A 176 -5.12 -16.03 13.00
N PHE A 177 -4.97 -17.35 12.93
CA PHE A 177 -6.00 -18.22 12.36
C PHE A 177 -5.96 -19.60 13.01
N GLY A 178 -7.02 -20.37 12.81
CA GLY A 178 -7.19 -21.71 13.37
C GLY A 178 -8.19 -21.76 14.52
N SER A 179 -8.76 -22.94 14.75
CA SER A 179 -9.81 -23.18 15.73
C SER A 179 -9.25 -23.61 17.09
N ARG A 180 -8.67 -24.82 17.16
CA ARG A 180 -8.10 -25.39 18.39
C ARG A 180 -6.66 -24.95 18.65
N ARG A 181 -5.84 -24.94 17.60
CA ARG A 181 -4.47 -24.40 17.62
C ARG A 181 -4.47 -23.09 16.85
N LYS A 182 -4.08 -22.01 17.53
CA LYS A 182 -3.92 -20.69 16.90
C LYS A 182 -2.54 -20.60 16.28
N PHE A 183 -2.49 -20.17 15.03
CA PHE A 183 -1.27 -19.89 14.28
C PHE A 183 -1.18 -18.41 13.99
N THR A 184 0.03 -17.85 14.05
CA THR A 184 0.29 -16.45 13.70
C THR A 184 0.50 -16.33 12.20
N MET A 185 -0.14 -15.35 11.58
CA MET A 185 0.15 -14.90 10.22
C MET A 185 0.88 -13.56 10.26
N LYS A 186 1.59 -13.24 9.18
CA LYS A 186 2.33 -11.98 9.03
C LYS A 186 1.78 -11.21 7.83
N PRO A 187 0.68 -10.46 7.99
CA PRO A 187 0.15 -9.63 6.91
C PRO A 187 1.21 -8.63 6.42
N ILE A 188 1.07 -8.21 5.17
CA ILE A 188 1.95 -7.19 4.57
C ILE A 188 1.05 -6.02 4.14
N PRO A 189 1.41 -4.76 4.46
CA PRO A 189 2.62 -4.34 5.17
C PRO A 189 2.60 -4.75 6.64
N ARG A 190 3.76 -5.10 7.22
CA ARG A 190 3.84 -5.51 8.64
C ARG A 190 3.72 -4.33 9.59
N SER A 191 4.29 -3.21 9.22
CA SER A 191 4.22 -1.94 9.92
C SER A 191 3.92 -0.84 8.92
N VAL A 192 3.16 0.16 9.34
CA VAL A 192 2.71 1.25 8.48
C VAL A 192 2.47 2.53 9.29
N VAL A 193 2.79 3.67 8.70
CA VAL A 193 2.34 4.98 9.17
C VAL A 193 1.14 5.38 8.31
N LEU A 194 -0.05 5.41 8.92
CA LEU A 194 -1.31 5.66 8.23
C LEU A 194 -1.50 7.12 7.83
N LEU A 195 -0.94 8.04 8.62
CA LEU A 195 -0.96 9.47 8.39
C LEU A 195 0.43 10.05 8.62
N LYS A 196 1.05 10.55 7.55
CA LYS A 196 2.38 11.16 7.60
C LYS A 196 2.33 12.47 8.41
N GLU A 197 3.34 12.73 9.24
CA GLU A 197 3.48 14.06 9.86
C GLU A 197 3.77 15.11 8.79
N LYS A 198 3.17 16.30 8.93
CA LYS A 198 3.59 17.45 8.13
C LYS A 198 4.98 17.88 8.61
N PRO A 199 5.94 18.15 7.70
CA PRO A 199 7.14 18.88 8.08
C PRO A 199 6.71 20.18 8.74
N GLN A 200 7.09 20.40 10.00
CA GLN A 200 6.91 21.71 10.62
C GLN A 200 7.82 22.68 9.88
N SER A 201 7.24 23.59 9.10
CA SER A 201 7.97 24.77 8.65
C SER A 201 8.19 25.63 9.89
N LEU A 202 9.38 25.52 10.50
CA LEU A 202 9.86 26.52 11.43
C LEU A 202 10.09 27.80 10.61
N ILE A 203 9.06 28.64 10.52
CA ILE A 203 9.25 30.03 10.14
C ILE A 203 9.91 30.67 11.36
N LEU A 204 11.24 30.74 11.36
CA LEU A 204 11.96 31.63 12.26
C LEU A 204 11.63 33.06 11.83
N SER A 205 10.71 33.70 12.53
CA SER A 205 10.57 35.16 12.49
C SER A 205 11.88 35.73 13.04
N ALA A 206 12.59 36.51 12.20
CA ALA A 206 13.68 37.38 12.65
C ALA A 206 13.12 38.58 13.41
#